data_AF-A0A9P0CVW6-F1
#
_entry.id   AF-A0A9P0CVW6-F1
#
_cell.length_a   1.000
_cell.length_b   1.000
_cell.length_c   1.000
_cell.angle_alpha   90.00
_cell.angle_beta   90.00
_cell.angle_gamma   90.00
#
_symmetry.space_group_name_H-M   'P 1'
#
loop_
_entity.id
_entity.type
_entity.pdbx_description
1 polymer ?
#
loop_
_entity_poly.entity_id
_entity_poly.type
_entity_poly.pdbx_seq_one_letter_code
_entity_poly.pdbx_strand_id
1 'polypeptide(L)'
;MGGTRNPRKNNNAFYFKLDNIRVRVCKIFFKNTLDINDRPIRTVLAKRNKIADVLLEDDQRGKHGMQRKVDENIRNGIVQFIDKIPKVESHYTRSNTTRQFIDGSKTISQLHSDYVTDCKVKNIPYDDDYKEAIVIKKKKPVVIEFKPAFIYKPKISERKKADLMDLMKKKKHSFQLQILF
;
A
#
# COMPACT_ATOMS: atom_id res chain seq x y z
N MET A 1 42.96 29.13 11.47
CA MET A 1 41.74 28.98 10.65
C MET A 1 40.78 28.04 11.37
N GLY A 2 39.84 28.57 12.15
CA GLY A 2 38.83 27.76 12.85
C GLY A 2 37.70 27.37 11.89
N GLY A 3 37.45 26.08 11.70
CA GLY A 3 36.40 25.59 10.80
C GLY A 3 35.01 25.99 11.29
N THR A 4 34.18 26.55 10.41
CA THR A 4 32.77 26.85 10.68
C THR A 4 31.98 25.54 10.79
N ARG A 5 31.51 25.22 11.99
CA ARG A 5 30.63 24.06 12.19
C ARG A 5 29.23 24.40 11.70
N ASN A 6 28.65 23.53 10.88
CA ASN A 6 27.26 23.69 10.46
C ASN A 6 26.33 23.73 11.68
N PRO A 7 25.33 24.63 11.70
CA PRO A 7 24.40 24.73 12.82
C PRO A 7 23.66 23.41 13.04
N ARG A 8 23.48 23.04 14.31
CA ARG A 8 22.74 21.83 14.69
C ARG A 8 21.30 21.96 14.22
N LYS A 9 20.76 20.88 13.65
CA LYS A 9 19.34 20.83 13.26
C LYS A 9 18.45 20.82 14.50
N ASN A 10 17.29 21.45 14.39
CA ASN A 10 16.29 21.50 15.45
C ASN A 10 15.89 20.08 15.90
N ASN A 11 15.66 19.91 17.20
CA ASN A 11 15.12 18.68 17.75
C ASN A 11 13.64 18.56 17.35
N ASN A 12 13.21 17.37 16.90
CA ASN A 12 11.82 17.10 16.56
C ASN A 12 11.14 16.36 17.71
N ALA A 13 10.00 16.87 18.16
CA ALA A 13 9.13 16.18 19.10
C ALA A 13 8.17 15.24 18.35
N PHE A 14 7.94 14.05 18.91
CA PHE A 14 7.06 13.02 18.35
C PHE A 14 5.78 12.94 19.18
N TYR A 15 4.65 12.75 18.52
CA TYR A 15 3.33 12.69 19.15
C TYR A 15 2.49 11.58 18.55
N PHE A 16 1.67 10.93 19.38
CA PHE A 16 0.53 10.14 18.93
C PHE A 16 -0.76 10.89 19.27
N LYS A 17 -1.75 10.83 18.37
CA LYS A 17 -3.10 11.34 18.63
C LYS A 17 -3.94 10.20 19.20
N LEU A 18 -4.52 10.41 20.37
CA LEU A 18 -5.50 9.53 20.99
C LEU A 18 -6.71 10.39 21.35
N ASP A 19 -7.87 10.13 20.74
CA ASP A 19 -9.13 10.85 21.01
C ASP A 19 -8.94 12.39 21.03
N ASN A 20 -8.31 12.93 19.98
CA ASN A 20 -7.92 14.34 19.81
C ASN A 20 -6.86 14.89 20.78
N ILE A 21 -6.38 14.10 21.74
CA ILE A 21 -5.29 14.47 22.63
C ILE A 21 -3.95 14.09 22.01
N ARG A 22 -3.04 15.07 21.92
CA ARG A 22 -1.67 14.85 21.45
C ARG A 22 -0.80 14.38 22.62
N VAL A 23 -0.45 13.10 22.64
CA VAL A 23 0.45 12.50 23.63
C VAL A 23 1.88 12.54 23.10
N ARG A 24 2.77 13.25 23.80
CA ARG A 24 4.20 13.30 23.46
C ARG A 24 4.86 11.96 23.76
N VAL A 25 5.67 11.46 22.82
CA VAL A 25 6.41 10.21 22.97
C VAL A 25 7.88 10.38 22.58
N CYS A 26 8.74 9.46 23.03
CA CYS A 26 10.13 9.43 22.61
C CYS A 26 10.27 8.84 21.19
N LYS A 27 11.38 9.17 20.53
CA LYS A 27 11.69 8.69 19.18
C LYS A 27 11.73 7.16 19.07
N ILE A 28 12.28 6.49 20.08
CA ILE A 28 12.42 5.03 20.10
C ILE A 28 11.03 4.37 20.13
N PHE A 29 10.16 4.86 21.01
CA PHE A 29 8.79 4.38 21.11
C PHE A 29 8.03 4.60 19.80
N PHE A 30 8.11 5.80 19.22
CA PHE A 30 7.46 6.12 17.95
C PHE A 30 7.86 5.16 16.82
N LYS A 31 9.16 4.88 16.67
CA LYS A 31 9.68 3.94 15.66
C LYS A 31 9.21 2.51 15.89
N ASN A 32 9.31 2.02 17.12
CA ASN A 32 8.95 0.65 17.47
C ASN A 32 7.44 0.39 17.36
N THR A 33 6.62 1.38 17.71
CA THR A 33 5.16 1.28 17.63
C THR A 33 4.67 1.24 16.19
N LEU A 34 5.26 2.04 15.30
CA LEU A 34 4.88 2.09 13.88
C LEU A 34 5.68 1.13 12.99
N ASP A 35 6.66 0.42 13.55
CA ASP A 35 7.63 -0.42 12.85
C ASP A 35 8.31 0.32 11.66
N ILE A 36 8.77 1.55 11.92
CA ILE A 36 9.40 2.41 10.92
C ILE A 36 10.84 2.75 11.27
N ASN A 37 11.66 2.84 10.24
CA ASN A 37 13.05 3.29 10.33
C ASN A 37 13.18 4.82 10.39
N ASP A 38 14.39 5.31 10.65
CA ASP A 38 14.71 6.74 10.67
C ASP A 38 14.55 7.43 9.31
N ARG A 39 14.71 6.69 8.21
CA ARG A 39 14.67 7.19 6.84
C ARG A 39 13.30 7.82 6.49
N PRO A 40 12.14 7.15 6.65
CA PRO A 40 10.84 7.77 6.37
C PRO A 40 10.57 9.00 7.24
N ILE A 41 10.98 8.99 8.52
CA ILE A 41 10.84 10.15 9.41
C ILE A 41 11.60 11.35 8.84
N ARG A 42 12.86 11.16 8.43
CA ARG A 42 13.66 12.24 7.82
C ARG A 42 13.06 12.75 6.52
N THR A 43 12.53 11.87 5.68
CA THR A 43 11.90 12.24 4.41
C THR A 43 10.65 13.09 4.64
N VAL A 44 9.77 12.67 5.56
CA VAL A 44 8.57 13.44 5.94
C VAL A 44 8.95 14.82 6.49
N LEU A 45 9.95 14.88 7.38
CA LEU A 45 10.44 16.15 7.94
C LEU A 45 11.09 17.07 6.91
N ALA A 46 11.67 16.52 5.83
CA ALA A 46 12.24 17.30 4.74
C ALA A 46 11.17 17.83 3.77
N LYS A 47 10.10 17.06 3.56
CA LYS A 47 9.00 17.37 2.63
C LYS A 47 7.81 18.12 3.26
N ARG A 48 7.77 18.27 4.58
CA ARG A 48 6.70 19.03 5.26
C ARG A 48 6.90 20.54 5.08
N ASN A 49 5.81 21.27 4.90
CA ASN A 49 5.82 22.72 5.02
C ASN A 49 5.97 23.09 6.51
N LYS A 50 6.97 23.91 6.85
CA LYS A 50 7.22 24.33 8.24
C LYS A 50 6.14 25.25 8.80
N ILE A 51 5.37 25.91 7.94
CA ILE A 51 4.38 26.93 8.29
C ILE A 51 2.98 26.31 8.35
N ALA A 52 2.62 25.49 7.36
CA ALA A 52 1.27 24.91 7.26
C ALA A 52 1.12 23.54 7.97
N ASP A 53 2.21 22.91 8.42
CA ASP A 53 2.25 21.55 8.99
C ASP A 53 1.61 20.47 8.07
N VAL A 54 1.55 20.75 6.76
CA VAL A 54 1.03 19.87 5.70
C VAL A 54 2.20 19.30 4.88
N LEU A 55 2.05 18.06 4.43
CA LEU A 55 2.96 17.44 3.45
C LEU A 55 2.82 18.15 2.09
N LEU A 56 3.91 18.70 1.57
CA LEU A 56 3.87 19.50 0.33
C LEU A 56 3.73 18.66 -0.95
N GLU A 57 4.17 17.41 -0.91
CA GLU A 57 4.31 16.58 -2.11
C GLU A 57 3.64 15.23 -1.95
N ASP A 58 2.87 14.86 -2.98
CA ASP A 58 2.31 13.52 -3.12
C ASP A 58 3.39 12.45 -3.29
N ASP A 59 3.02 11.20 -3.00
CA ASP A 59 3.86 10.05 -3.29
C ASP A 59 4.06 9.89 -4.81
N GLN A 60 5.31 10.09 -5.25
CA GLN A 60 5.76 9.97 -6.64
C GLN A 60 6.37 8.59 -6.94
N ARG A 61 6.25 7.61 -6.05
CA ARG A 61 6.73 6.24 -6.33
C ARG A 61 6.03 5.69 -7.57
N GLY A 62 6.83 5.23 -8.53
CA GLY A 62 6.34 4.70 -9.80
C GLY A 62 5.75 5.75 -10.75
N LYS A 63 5.82 7.05 -10.41
CA LYS A 63 5.36 8.17 -11.23
C LYS A 63 6.57 8.95 -11.76
N HIS A 64 7.19 8.48 -12.83
CA HIS A 64 8.35 9.13 -13.44
C HIS A 64 8.07 9.70 -14.84
N GLY A 65 6.82 9.64 -15.32
CA GLY A 65 6.37 10.22 -16.59
C GLY A 65 6.84 9.48 -17.85
N MET A 66 7.94 8.73 -17.75
CA MET A 66 8.57 7.99 -18.84
C MET A 66 8.11 6.52 -18.89
N GLN A 67 6.91 6.21 -18.37
CA GLN A 67 6.35 4.87 -18.51
C GLN A 67 5.92 4.65 -19.96
N ARG A 68 6.30 3.51 -20.56
CA ARG A 68 5.79 3.10 -21.87
C ARG A 68 4.26 3.03 -21.80
N LYS A 69 3.59 3.75 -22.70
CA LYS A 69 2.14 3.68 -22.89
C LYS A 69 1.87 2.90 -24.17
N VAL A 70 1.01 1.91 -24.07
CA VAL A 70 0.49 1.19 -25.24
C VAL A 70 -0.63 2.05 -25.83
N ASP A 71 -0.73 2.09 -27.15
CA ASP A 71 -1.82 2.77 -27.84
C ASP A 71 -3.18 2.19 -27.43
N GLU A 72 -4.18 3.05 -27.26
CA GLU A 72 -5.50 2.63 -26.77
C GLU A 72 -6.19 1.67 -27.74
N ASN A 73 -5.91 1.76 -29.05
CA ASN A 73 -6.49 0.85 -30.04
C ASN A 73 -5.96 -0.58 -29.86
N ILE A 74 -4.65 -0.73 -29.63
CA ILE A 74 -4.01 -2.02 -29.38
C ILE A 74 -4.57 -2.64 -28.09
N ARG A 75 -4.71 -1.81 -27.04
CA ARG A 75 -5.29 -2.24 -25.77
C ARG A 75 -6.73 -2.74 -25.93
N ASN A 76 -7.55 -2.00 -26.68
CA ASN A 76 -8.94 -2.39 -26.95
C ASN A 76 -9.01 -3.67 -27.78
N GLY A 77 -8.12 -3.84 -28.76
CA GLY A 77 -8.00 -5.09 -29.54
C GLY A 77 -7.72 -6.30 -28.65
N ILE A 78 -6.79 -6.18 -27.69
CA ILE A 78 -6.48 -7.24 -26.73
C ILE A 78 -7.70 -7.56 -25.87
N VAL A 79 -8.42 -6.56 -25.36
CA VAL A 79 -9.63 -6.77 -24.54
C VAL A 79 -10.71 -7.51 -25.34
N GLN A 80 -10.96 -7.09 -26.58
CA GLN A 80 -11.93 -7.75 -27.45
C GLN A 80 -11.54 -9.19 -27.79
N PHE A 81 -10.25 -9.49 -27.92
CA PHE A 81 -9.78 -10.86 -28.10
C PHE A 81 -10.03 -11.71 -26.85
N ILE A 82 -9.69 -11.18 -25.66
CA ILE A 82 -9.91 -11.88 -24.38
C ILE A 82 -11.39 -12.17 -24.15
N ASP A 83 -12.29 -11.25 -24.52
CA ASP A 83 -13.72 -11.42 -24.35
C ASP A 83 -14.34 -12.50 -25.25
N LYS A 84 -13.67 -12.89 -26.35
CA LYS A 84 -14.09 -14.02 -27.20
C LYS A 84 -13.75 -15.38 -26.60
N ILE A 85 -12.84 -15.43 -25.62
CA ILE A 85 -12.45 -16.69 -24.97
C ILE A 85 -13.58 -17.11 -24.02
N PRO A 86 -14.03 -18.37 -24.05
CA PRO A 86 -15.05 -18.85 -23.12
C PRO A 86 -14.57 -18.71 -21.68
N LYS A 87 -15.40 -18.09 -20.85
CA LYS A 87 -15.14 -17.88 -19.43
C LYS A 87 -15.93 -18.88 -18.60
N VAL A 88 -15.28 -19.42 -17.58
CA VAL A 88 -15.81 -20.43 -16.66
C VAL A 88 -15.91 -19.82 -15.27
N GLU A 89 -16.96 -20.19 -14.53
CA GLU A 89 -17.08 -19.82 -13.12
C GLU A 89 -16.09 -20.61 -12.27
N SER A 90 -15.55 -20.00 -11.21
CA SER A 90 -14.67 -20.74 -10.32
C SER A 90 -15.43 -21.85 -9.60
N HIS A 91 -15.15 -23.09 -9.95
CA HIS A 91 -15.66 -24.27 -9.25
C HIS A 91 -15.28 -24.28 -7.76
N TYR A 92 -14.17 -23.64 -7.39
CA TYR A 92 -13.62 -23.65 -6.04
C TYR A 92 -14.11 -22.52 -5.12
N THR A 93 -14.75 -21.45 -5.64
CA THR A 93 -15.25 -20.39 -4.76
C THR A 93 -16.75 -20.54 -4.55
N ARG A 94 -17.11 -20.94 -3.33
CA ARG A 94 -18.50 -21.02 -2.86
C ARG A 94 -19.17 -19.65 -3.00
N SER A 95 -20.14 -19.55 -3.92
CA SER A 95 -21.22 -18.56 -4.10
C SER A 95 -20.99 -17.05 -3.97
N ASN A 96 -19.83 -16.56 -3.53
CA ASN A 96 -19.64 -15.17 -3.10
C ASN A 96 -18.82 -14.30 -4.06
N THR A 97 -18.47 -14.78 -5.26
CA THR A 97 -17.70 -13.96 -6.22
C THR A 97 -18.34 -13.94 -7.61
N THR A 98 -18.39 -12.74 -8.20
CA THR A 98 -18.83 -12.50 -9.59
C THR A 98 -17.67 -12.64 -10.59
N ARG A 99 -16.58 -13.32 -10.18
CA ARG A 99 -15.36 -13.40 -10.98
C ARG A 99 -15.47 -14.55 -11.97
N GLN A 100 -15.15 -14.23 -13.21
CA GLN A 100 -15.05 -15.18 -14.31
C GLN A 100 -13.59 -15.51 -14.58
N PHE A 101 -13.30 -16.77 -14.89
CA PHE A 101 -11.95 -17.28 -15.10
C PHE A 101 -11.84 -17.89 -16.49
N ILE A 102 -10.63 -17.90 -17.04
CA ILE A 102 -10.32 -18.71 -18.21
C ILE A 102 -9.97 -20.11 -17.71
N ASP A 103 -10.44 -21.15 -18.41
CA ASP A 103 -10.31 -22.58 -18.09
C ASP A 103 -8.86 -23.06 -17.82
N GLY A 104 -7.85 -22.26 -18.20
CA GLY A 104 -6.44 -22.53 -17.89
C GLY A 104 -5.82 -23.63 -18.75
N SER A 105 -6.57 -24.22 -19.67
CA SER A 105 -6.11 -25.20 -20.66
C SER A 105 -5.05 -24.63 -21.61
N LYS A 106 -5.06 -23.31 -21.86
CA LYS A 106 -4.01 -22.60 -22.59
C LYS A 106 -3.16 -21.74 -21.67
N THR A 107 -1.85 -21.78 -21.89
CA THR A 107 -0.90 -20.88 -21.23
C THR A 107 -1.04 -19.45 -21.76
N ILE A 108 -0.60 -18.47 -20.96
CA ILE A 108 -0.61 -17.05 -21.36
C ILE A 108 0.16 -16.84 -22.68
N SER A 109 1.28 -17.54 -22.87
CA SER A 109 2.08 -17.49 -24.10
C SER A 109 1.31 -17.99 -25.33
N GLN A 110 0.55 -19.08 -25.18
CA GLN A 110 -0.27 -19.61 -26.28
C GLN A 110 -1.41 -18.65 -26.64
N LEU A 111 -2.05 -18.04 -25.65
CA LEU A 111 -3.09 -17.02 -25.89
C LEU A 111 -2.53 -15.80 -26.64
N HIS A 112 -1.31 -15.38 -26.31
CA HIS A 112 -0.61 -14.33 -27.06
C HIS A 112 -0.36 -14.75 -28.50
N SER A 113 0.18 -15.95 -28.74
CA SER A 113 0.42 -16.47 -30.09
C SER A 113 -0.85 -16.54 -30.93
N ASP A 114 -1.96 -16.97 -30.33
CA ASP A 114 -3.28 -17.01 -30.98
C ASP A 114 -3.75 -15.60 -31.37
N TYR A 115 -3.60 -14.62 -30.47
CA TYR A 115 -3.95 -13.23 -30.73
C TYR A 115 -3.10 -12.61 -31.86
N VAL A 116 -1.79 -12.82 -31.85
CA VAL A 116 -0.90 -12.34 -32.92
C VAL A 116 -1.31 -12.93 -34.27
N THR A 117 -1.67 -14.22 -34.29
CA THR A 117 -2.18 -14.88 -35.50
C THR A 117 -3.48 -14.23 -35.99
N ASP A 118 -4.43 -13.97 -35.09
CA ASP A 118 -5.71 -13.30 -35.40
C ASP A 118 -5.48 -11.87 -35.94
N CYS A 119 -4.55 -11.11 -35.34
CA CYS A 119 -4.18 -9.78 -35.81
C CYS A 119 -3.55 -9.81 -37.21
N LYS A 120 -2.67 -10.77 -37.48
CA LYS A 120 -2.06 -10.95 -38.81
C LYS A 120 -3.09 -11.26 -39.88
N VAL A 121 -4.06 -12.14 -39.58
CA VAL A 121 -5.14 -12.49 -40.51
C VAL A 121 -6.03 -11.28 -40.80
N LYS A 122 -6.33 -10.45 -39.80
CA LYS A 122 -7.17 -9.26 -39.93
C LYS A 122 -6.42 -8.02 -40.40
N ASN A 123 -5.10 -8.11 -40.54
CA ASN A 123 -4.21 -7.01 -40.88
C ASN A 123 -4.37 -5.80 -39.94
N ILE A 124 -4.47 -6.09 -38.63
CA ILE A 124 -4.62 -5.08 -37.56
C ILE A 124 -3.25 -4.85 -36.92
N PRO A 125 -2.87 -3.60 -36.61
CA PRO A 125 -1.64 -3.32 -35.88
C PRO A 125 -1.63 -3.97 -34.49
N TYR A 126 -0.56 -4.68 -34.17
CA TYR A 126 -0.34 -5.33 -32.87
C TYR A 126 1.09 -5.04 -32.39
N ASP A 127 1.32 -5.09 -31.07
CA ASP A 127 2.61 -4.77 -30.45
C ASP A 127 3.31 -6.07 -30.00
N ASP A 128 4.44 -6.48 -30.55
CA ASP A 128 5.05 -7.78 -30.22
C ASP A 128 5.54 -7.92 -28.74
N ASP A 129 5.61 -6.83 -27.98
CA ASP A 129 6.25 -6.78 -26.66
C ASP A 129 5.30 -6.94 -25.46
N TYR A 130 3.98 -7.08 -25.64
CA TYR A 130 3.00 -6.96 -24.52
C TYR A 130 2.90 -8.14 -23.54
N LYS A 131 3.94 -8.98 -23.39
CA LYS A 131 3.93 -10.12 -22.45
C LYS A 131 3.66 -9.73 -20.99
N GLU A 132 3.81 -8.45 -20.64
CA GLU A 132 3.72 -7.94 -19.27
C GLU A 132 2.34 -7.37 -18.88
N ALA A 133 1.44 -7.11 -19.83
CA ALA A 133 0.19 -6.38 -19.57
C ALA A 133 -0.88 -7.20 -18.82
N ILE A 134 -0.72 -8.52 -18.71
CA ILE A 134 -1.72 -9.41 -18.12
C ILE A 134 -1.63 -9.44 -16.58
N VAL A 135 -0.50 -9.01 -16.00
CA VAL A 135 -0.30 -9.00 -14.54
C VAL A 135 -0.54 -7.60 -13.96
N ILE A 136 -1.68 -6.97 -14.27
CA ILE A 136 -2.11 -5.79 -13.52
C ILE A 136 -2.67 -6.27 -12.17
N LYS A 137 -1.77 -6.53 -11.21
CA LYS A 137 -2.15 -6.65 -9.81
C LYS A 137 -2.61 -5.26 -9.35
N LYS A 138 -3.91 -4.97 -9.46
CA LYS A 138 -4.50 -3.83 -8.76
C LYS A 138 -4.12 -3.97 -7.29
N LYS A 139 -3.26 -3.08 -6.81
CA LYS A 139 -2.83 -3.07 -5.41
C LYS A 139 -4.08 -2.85 -4.58
N LYS A 140 -4.53 -3.88 -3.84
CA LYS A 140 -5.63 -3.69 -2.88
C LYS A 140 -5.22 -2.53 -1.97
N PRO A 141 -6.11 -1.57 -1.67
CA PRO A 141 -5.86 -0.66 -0.58
C PRO A 141 -5.67 -1.51 0.67
N VAL A 142 -4.43 -1.61 1.15
CA VAL A 142 -4.12 -2.32 2.38
C VAL A 142 -4.58 -1.40 3.49
N VAL A 143 -5.78 -1.66 4.01
CA VAL A 143 -6.20 -1.12 5.30
C VAL A 143 -5.34 -1.85 6.33
N ILE A 144 -4.29 -1.18 6.81
CA ILE A 144 -3.45 -1.69 7.88
C ILE A 144 -4.27 -1.52 9.16
N GLU A 145 -4.96 -2.57 9.59
CA GLU A 145 -5.49 -2.64 10.94
C GLU A 145 -4.29 -2.72 11.90
N PHE A 146 -4.05 -1.63 12.64
CA PHE A 146 -3.10 -1.63 13.73
C PHE A 146 -3.63 -2.54 14.84
N LYS A 147 -3.21 -3.80 14.82
CA LYS A 147 -3.43 -4.69 15.96
C LYS A 147 -2.56 -4.19 17.11
N PRO A 148 -3.12 -3.91 18.29
CA PRO A 148 -2.33 -3.47 19.44
C PRO A 148 -1.27 -4.54 19.76
N ALA A 149 0.01 -4.13 19.74
CA ALA A 149 1.17 -5.01 19.87
C ALA A 149 1.23 -5.81 21.18
N PHE A 150 0.35 -5.50 22.15
CA PHE A 150 0.29 -6.21 23.43
C PHE A 150 -0.14 -7.68 23.30
N ILE A 151 -0.85 -8.06 22.23
CA ILE A 151 -1.36 -9.44 22.07
C ILE A 151 -0.23 -10.43 21.75
N TYR A 152 0.84 -10.00 21.08
CA TYR A 152 1.81 -10.94 20.48
C TYR A 152 3.23 -10.90 21.05
N LYS A 153 3.53 -10.03 22.03
CA LYS A 153 4.78 -10.17 22.79
C LYS A 153 4.60 -9.83 24.27
N PRO A 154 4.64 -10.84 25.15
CA PRO A 154 5.03 -10.60 26.52
C PRO A 154 6.14 -11.56 26.95
N LYS A 155 7.39 -11.07 26.94
CA LYS A 155 8.33 -11.31 28.06
C LYS A 155 8.09 -10.29 29.19
N ILE A 156 6.87 -9.77 29.30
CA ILE A 156 6.47 -8.89 30.38
C ILE A 156 5.99 -9.78 31.52
N SER A 157 6.58 -9.62 32.71
CA SER A 157 6.20 -10.38 33.89
C SER A 157 4.74 -10.15 34.23
N GLU A 158 4.07 -11.17 34.77
CA GLU A 158 2.64 -11.10 35.08
C GLU A 158 2.27 -9.93 36.00
N ARG A 159 3.16 -9.56 36.93
CA ARG A 159 2.99 -8.36 37.77
C ARG A 159 2.82 -7.07 36.96
N LYS A 160 3.63 -6.87 35.91
CA LYS A 160 3.52 -5.68 35.05
C LYS A 160 2.26 -5.70 34.18
N LYS A 161 1.73 -6.90 33.86
CA LYS A 161 0.42 -7.03 33.19
C LYS A 161 -0.70 -6.63 34.15
N ALA A 162 -0.66 -7.09 35.40
CA ALA A 162 -1.67 -6.78 36.40
C ALA A 162 -1.75 -5.26 36.66
N ASP A 163 -0.61 -4.59 36.86
CA ASP A 163 -0.55 -3.13 37.04
C ASP A 163 -1.10 -2.36 35.82
N LEU A 164 -0.76 -2.80 34.61
CA LEU A 164 -1.26 -2.18 33.39
C LEU A 164 -2.79 -2.34 33.26
N MET A 165 -3.31 -3.53 33.58
CA MET A 165 -4.75 -3.81 33.55
C MET A 165 -5.51 -3.04 34.63
N ASP A 166 -4.89 -2.78 35.79
CA ASP A 166 -5.45 -1.92 36.84
C ASP A 166 -5.48 -0.44 36.41
N LEU A 167 -4.42 0.03 35.76
CA LEU A 167 -4.35 1.36 35.14
C LEU A 167 -5.39 1.56 34.03
N MET A 168 -5.67 0.51 33.24
CA MET A 168 -6.70 0.56 32.20
C MET A 168 -8.11 0.52 32.77
N LYS A 169 -8.37 -0.25 33.83
CA LYS A 169 -9.67 -0.26 34.53
C LYS A 169 -9.99 1.07 35.20
N LYS A 170 -8.98 1.78 35.72
CA LYS A 170 -9.13 3.14 36.26
C LYS A 170 -9.48 4.19 35.21
N LYS A 171 -9.22 3.93 33.92
CA LYS A 171 -9.48 4.85 32.80
C LYS A 171 -10.75 4.52 31.99
N LYS A 172 -11.65 3.67 32.50
CA LYS A 172 -12.84 3.17 31.79
C LYS A 172 -13.95 4.20 31.48
N HIS A 173 -13.67 5.51 31.50
CA HIS A 173 -14.59 6.48 30.92
C HIS A 173 -14.11 6.85 29.51
N SER A 174 -14.96 6.56 28.53
CA SER A 174 -14.88 6.87 27.10
C SER A 174 -13.77 6.18 26.29
N PHE A 175 -14.08 4.98 25.77
CA PHE A 175 -13.45 4.48 24.55
C PHE A 175 -14.56 4.05 23.59
N GLN A 176 -14.99 4.98 22.75
CA GLN A 176 -15.76 4.68 21.56
C GLN A 176 -15.13 5.46 20.41
N LEU A 177 -14.25 4.77 19.68
CA LEU A 177 -13.48 5.31 18.56
C LEU A 177 -14.41 5.49 17.34
N GLN A 178 -14.61 6.72 16.90
CA GLN A 178 -15.06 7.03 15.54
C GLN A 178 -14.00 7.92 14.89
N ILE A 179 -13.51 7.50 13.72
CA ILE A 179 -12.51 8.21 12.93
C ILE A 179 -13.23 8.83 11.72
N LEU A 180 -13.18 10.15 11.59
CA LEU A 180 -13.52 10.89 10.37
C LEU A 180 -12.27 11.66 9.92
N PHE A 181 -12.01 11.63 8.62
CA PHE A 181 -10.78 12.06 7.94
C PHE A 181 -10.46 13.54 8.08
#